data_AF-A0A4Y1RZD2-F1
#
_entry.id   AF-A0A4Y1RZD2-F1
#
_cell.length_a   1.000
_cell.length_b   1.000
_cell.length_c   1.000
_cell.angle_alpha   90.00
_cell.angle_beta   90.00
_cell.angle_gamma   90.00
#
_symmetry.space_group_name_H-M   'P 1'
#
loop_
_entity.id
_entity.type
_entity.pdbx_description
1 polymer ?
#
loop_
_entity_poly.entity_id
_entity_poly.type
_entity_poly.pdbx_seq_one_letter_code
_entity_poly.pdbx_strand_id
1 'polypeptide(L)'
;MVRPLHPDPTVHRRRLRPVPQLPAGPPGSAASWWKTTEKYKSGASNLVVGRQVLHEAYTLGKSLGNRHLLALAGKVNALKAINVVLTASDVAVAGFCSRCGTHGSTPDKKTAYIWVGNSEAQCPGQCAWPFHQPIYGPQTPPLVSPNGDVGIDGVIINLATLLAGTVTNPYNNGYFQGPASAPLEAVSACTGVFGSGAYPGYPGRVLVDKPTGASYNAVGANGRKFLLPAMWDPQTSACKPLV
;
A
#
# COMPACT_ATOMS: atom_id res chain seq x y z
N MET A 1 -62.45 -1.82 -8.73
CA MET A 1 -61.97 -3.09 -8.16
C MET A 1 -60.63 -3.43 -8.77
N VAL A 2 -59.53 -3.26 -8.04
CA VAL A 2 -58.21 -3.81 -8.41
C VAL A 2 -57.59 -4.32 -7.11
N ARG A 3 -57.35 -5.64 -7.04
CA ARG A 3 -56.74 -6.33 -5.88
C ARG A 3 -55.22 -6.08 -5.84
N PRO A 4 -54.60 -5.96 -4.65
CA PRO A 4 -53.15 -6.03 -4.53
C PRO A 4 -52.67 -7.49 -4.60
N LEU A 5 -51.63 -7.74 -5.39
CA LEU A 5 -50.91 -9.02 -5.44
C LEU A 5 -49.95 -9.12 -4.25
N HIS A 6 -50.06 -10.19 -3.46
CA HIS A 6 -49.09 -10.56 -2.42
C HIS A 6 -47.83 -11.16 -3.05
N PRO A 7 -46.63 -10.93 -2.46
CA PRO A 7 -45.41 -11.60 -2.87
C PRO A 7 -45.35 -13.05 -2.34
N ASP A 8 -44.92 -13.94 -3.22
CA ASP A 8 -44.70 -15.38 -3.00
C ASP A 8 -43.52 -15.62 -2.01
N PRO A 9 -43.70 -16.43 -0.93
CA PRO A 9 -42.66 -16.66 0.07
C PRO A 9 -41.58 -17.67 -0.33
N THR A 10 -41.55 -18.18 -1.57
CA THR A 10 -40.60 -19.23 -1.98
C THR A 10 -39.45 -18.76 -2.86
N VAL A 11 -38.61 -17.85 -2.36
CA VAL A 11 -37.25 -17.64 -2.90
C VAL A 11 -36.23 -18.35 -2.02
N HIS A 12 -35.84 -19.56 -2.43
CA HIS A 12 -34.73 -20.28 -1.84
C HIS A 12 -33.45 -19.44 -1.90
N ARG A 13 -32.99 -18.95 -0.73
CA ARG A 13 -31.65 -18.39 -0.55
C ARG A 13 -30.61 -19.47 -0.87
N ARG A 14 -30.03 -19.45 -2.06
CA ARG A 14 -28.79 -20.19 -2.35
C ARG A 14 -27.72 -19.68 -1.37
N ARG A 15 -27.26 -20.54 -0.46
CA ARG A 15 -26.09 -20.27 0.37
C ARG A 15 -24.89 -20.10 -0.57
N LEU A 16 -24.31 -18.90 -0.60
CA LEU A 16 -23.04 -18.66 -1.26
C LEU A 16 -21.98 -19.54 -0.58
N ARG A 17 -21.23 -20.31 -1.36
CA ARG A 17 -20.10 -21.10 -0.84
C ARG A 17 -19.05 -20.14 -0.28
N PRO A 18 -18.44 -20.42 0.89
CA PRO A 18 -17.31 -19.64 1.38
C PRO A 18 -16.18 -19.65 0.36
N VAL A 19 -15.64 -18.47 0.05
CA VAL A 19 -14.38 -18.35 -0.69
C VAL A 19 -13.29 -19.00 0.17
N PRO A 20 -12.41 -19.85 -0.40
CA PRO A 20 -11.29 -20.43 0.34
C PRO A 20 -10.45 -19.29 0.96
N GLN A 21 -10.43 -19.23 2.29
CA GLN A 21 -9.57 -18.29 3.00
C GLN A 21 -8.12 -18.76 2.85
N LEU A 22 -7.22 -17.85 2.49
CA LEU A 22 -5.78 -18.13 2.55
C LEU A 22 -5.41 -18.48 4.01
N PRO A 23 -4.54 -19.49 4.24
CA PRO A 23 -4.08 -19.81 5.58
C PRO A 23 -3.45 -18.56 6.21
N ALA A 24 -3.79 -18.29 7.47
CA ALA A 24 -3.18 -17.21 8.22
C ALA A 24 -1.67 -17.48 8.30
N GLY A 25 -0.85 -16.57 7.75
CA GLY A 25 0.60 -16.63 7.95
C GLY A 25 0.93 -16.54 9.45
N PRO A 26 2.14 -16.95 9.87
CA PRO A 26 2.56 -16.83 11.26
C PRO A 26 2.40 -15.37 11.75
N PRO A 27 2.13 -15.13 13.05
CA PRO A 27 2.10 -13.80 13.63
C PRO A 27 3.35 -12.99 13.22
N GLY A 28 3.17 -11.74 12.80
CA GLY A 28 4.27 -10.92 12.28
C GLY A 28 4.69 -11.24 10.84
N SER A 29 3.80 -11.79 10.02
CA SER A 29 4.05 -12.01 8.58
C SER A 29 3.41 -10.94 7.71
N ALA A 30 3.99 -10.69 6.53
CA ALA A 30 3.39 -9.78 5.54
C ALA A 30 1.98 -10.23 5.11
N ALA A 31 1.71 -11.54 5.09
CA ALA A 31 0.38 -12.09 4.84
C ALA A 31 -0.62 -11.75 5.96
N SER A 32 -0.19 -11.82 7.23
CA SER A 32 -1.04 -11.43 8.37
C SER A 32 -1.37 -9.94 8.37
N TRP A 33 -0.43 -9.09 7.92
CA TRP A 33 -0.67 -7.67 7.69
C TRP A 33 -1.70 -7.44 6.58
N TRP A 34 -1.51 -8.10 5.43
CA TRP A 34 -2.41 -8.01 4.28
C TRP A 34 -3.84 -8.45 4.62
N LYS A 35 -4.00 -9.44 5.49
CA LYS A 35 -5.32 -9.93 5.94
C LYS A 35 -6.21 -8.82 6.55
N THR A 36 -5.62 -7.72 7.01
CA THR A 36 -6.40 -6.55 7.48
C THR A 36 -7.28 -5.96 6.37
N THR A 37 -6.90 -6.07 5.09
CA THR A 37 -7.72 -5.58 3.97
C THR A 37 -9.05 -6.32 3.85
N GLU A 38 -9.16 -7.55 4.35
CA GLU A 38 -10.40 -8.34 4.32
C GLU A 38 -11.53 -7.71 5.16
N LYS A 39 -11.17 -6.82 6.09
CA LYS A 39 -12.11 -6.14 7.00
C LYS A 39 -12.81 -4.95 6.36
N TYR A 40 -12.37 -4.50 5.19
CA TYR A 40 -12.97 -3.39 4.46
C TYR A 40 -14.11 -3.88 3.55
N LYS A 41 -14.94 -2.96 3.07
CA LYS A 41 -16.12 -3.27 2.25
C LYS A 41 -15.79 -4.01 0.94
N SER A 42 -14.58 -3.87 0.40
CA SER A 42 -14.14 -4.59 -0.80
C SER A 42 -13.94 -6.09 -0.56
N GLY A 43 -13.81 -6.52 0.70
CA GLY A 43 -13.59 -7.92 1.08
C GLY A 43 -12.17 -8.40 0.79
N ALA A 44 -11.99 -9.72 0.82
CA ALA A 44 -10.67 -10.32 0.62
C ALA A 44 -10.14 -10.10 -0.80
N SER A 45 -8.90 -9.63 -0.89
CA SER A 45 -8.18 -9.42 -2.15
C SER A 45 -6.96 -10.33 -2.19
N ASN A 46 -6.98 -11.33 -3.08
CA ASN A 46 -5.82 -12.18 -3.32
C ASN A 46 -5.01 -11.58 -4.45
N LEU A 47 -3.83 -11.04 -4.13
CA LEU A 47 -2.93 -10.49 -5.14
C LEU A 47 -1.93 -11.55 -5.59
N VAL A 48 -1.72 -11.59 -6.90
CA VAL A 48 -0.66 -12.36 -7.53
C VAL A 48 0.15 -11.42 -8.40
N VAL A 49 1.47 -11.63 -8.43
CA VAL A 49 2.34 -10.85 -9.31
C VAL A 49 2.02 -11.25 -10.76
N GLY A 50 1.62 -10.27 -11.55
CA GLY A 50 1.34 -10.45 -12.97
C GLY A 50 2.59 -10.29 -13.84
N ARG A 51 2.37 -9.91 -15.10
CA ARG A 51 3.44 -9.61 -16.05
C ARG A 51 4.33 -8.48 -15.53
N GLN A 52 5.64 -8.71 -15.54
CA GLN A 52 6.64 -7.70 -15.23
C GLN A 52 7.31 -7.23 -16.52
N VAL A 53 7.49 -5.92 -16.66
CA VAL A 53 8.08 -5.31 -17.86
C VAL A 53 9.13 -4.30 -17.41
N LEU A 54 10.35 -4.43 -17.94
CA LEU A 54 11.42 -3.46 -17.76
C LEU A 54 11.45 -2.50 -18.95
N HIS A 55 11.58 -1.19 -18.68
CA HIS A 55 11.61 -0.14 -19.69
C HIS A 55 12.96 0.59 -19.67
N GLU A 56 14.02 -0.07 -20.13
CA GLU A 56 15.40 0.47 -20.09
C GLU A 56 15.63 1.66 -21.02
N ALA A 57 14.88 1.75 -22.12
CA ALA A 57 15.06 2.80 -23.13
C ALA A 57 14.54 4.19 -22.69
N TYR A 58 13.88 4.31 -21.54
CA TYR A 58 13.27 5.56 -21.05
C TYR A 58 12.48 6.31 -22.13
N THR A 59 11.58 5.62 -22.86
CA THR A 59 10.92 6.16 -24.07
C THR A 59 10.08 7.44 -23.85
N LEU A 60 9.77 7.79 -22.60
CA LEU A 60 9.07 9.02 -22.22
C LEU A 60 9.99 10.03 -21.51
N GLY A 61 11.30 9.82 -21.59
CA GLY A 61 12.33 10.56 -20.87
C GLY A 61 12.46 10.17 -19.39
N LYS A 62 13.37 10.85 -18.70
CA LYS A 62 13.63 10.71 -17.25
C LYS A 62 12.94 11.78 -16.41
N SER A 63 12.15 12.66 -17.03
CA SER A 63 11.34 13.67 -16.33
C SER A 63 9.87 13.40 -16.62
N LEU A 64 9.16 12.85 -15.63
CA LEU A 64 7.80 12.36 -15.77
C LEU A 64 6.79 13.26 -15.05
N GLY A 65 5.58 13.33 -15.61
CA GLY A 65 4.41 13.90 -14.95
C GLY A 65 3.26 12.90 -14.94
N ASN A 66 2.13 13.27 -14.35
CA ASN A 66 0.96 12.38 -14.18
C ASN A 66 0.50 11.74 -15.50
N ARG A 67 0.52 12.49 -16.61
CA ARG A 67 0.18 11.97 -17.95
C ARG A 67 1.11 10.84 -18.41
N HIS A 68 2.40 10.93 -18.09
CA HIS A 68 3.38 9.90 -18.43
C HIS A 68 3.18 8.66 -17.56
N LEU A 69 2.84 8.83 -16.27
CA LEU A 69 2.52 7.71 -15.37
C LEU A 69 1.29 6.93 -15.86
N LEU A 70 0.23 7.64 -16.26
CA LEU A 70 -0.96 7.02 -16.86
C LEU A 70 -0.62 6.27 -18.16
N ALA A 71 0.21 6.87 -19.03
CA ALA A 71 0.65 6.21 -20.26
C ALA A 71 1.48 4.94 -19.99
N LEU A 72 2.36 4.96 -18.99
CA LEU A 72 3.14 3.79 -18.56
C LEU A 72 2.24 2.70 -17.98
N ALA A 73 1.33 3.07 -17.07
CA ALA A 73 0.36 2.14 -16.49
C ALA A 73 -0.54 1.52 -17.56
N GLY A 74 -0.88 2.26 -18.62
CA GLY A 74 -1.70 1.76 -19.73
C GLY A 74 -1.02 0.75 -20.66
N LYS A 75 0.31 0.54 -20.57
CA LYS A 75 1.03 -0.42 -21.43
C LYS A 75 0.69 -1.87 -21.14
N VAL A 76 0.12 -2.17 -19.97
CA VAL A 76 -0.31 -3.51 -19.59
C VAL A 76 -1.83 -3.51 -19.47
N ASN A 77 -2.49 -4.17 -20.42
CA ASN A 77 -3.94 -4.35 -20.36
C ASN A 77 -4.26 -5.73 -19.79
N ALA A 78 -4.50 -5.78 -18.48
CA ALA A 78 -4.91 -6.99 -17.78
C ALA A 78 -6.25 -6.74 -17.08
N LEU A 79 -7.19 -7.67 -17.26
CA LEU A 79 -8.48 -7.62 -16.58
C LEU A 79 -8.29 -7.80 -15.08
N LYS A 80 -9.00 -6.99 -14.28
CA LYS A 80 -8.95 -7.03 -12.80
C LYS A 80 -7.51 -6.90 -12.25
N ALA A 81 -6.71 -6.02 -12.85
CA ALA A 81 -5.33 -5.79 -12.44
C ALA A 81 -5.13 -4.39 -11.84
N ILE A 82 -4.08 -4.28 -11.04
CA ILE A 82 -3.49 -3.01 -10.61
C ILE A 82 -2.15 -2.91 -11.33
N ASN A 83 -1.99 -1.89 -12.18
CA ASN A 83 -0.73 -1.67 -12.89
C ASN A 83 0.22 -0.86 -12.00
N VAL A 84 1.32 -1.48 -11.58
CA VAL A 84 2.32 -0.83 -10.73
C VAL A 84 3.49 -0.33 -11.59
N VAL A 85 3.76 0.97 -11.51
CA VAL A 85 4.89 1.64 -12.16
C VAL A 85 5.93 1.96 -11.08
N LEU A 86 7.12 1.37 -11.19
CA LEU A 86 8.26 1.70 -10.34
C LEU A 86 9.27 2.48 -11.17
N THR A 87 9.69 3.65 -10.71
CA THR A 87 10.69 4.46 -11.45
C THR A 87 12.08 4.30 -10.84
N ALA A 88 13.09 4.22 -11.72
CA ALA A 88 14.50 4.15 -11.34
C ALA A 88 14.97 5.40 -10.57
N SER A 89 16.15 5.32 -9.94
CA SER A 89 16.75 6.40 -9.14
C SER A 89 17.04 7.66 -9.94
N ASP A 90 17.28 7.52 -11.25
CA ASP A 90 17.60 8.61 -12.16
C ASP A 90 16.37 9.22 -12.86
N VAL A 91 15.15 8.88 -12.41
CA VAL A 91 13.89 9.40 -12.96
C VAL A 91 13.26 10.41 -11.98
N ALA A 92 13.14 11.66 -12.44
CA ALA A 92 12.40 12.71 -11.77
C ALA A 92 10.91 12.62 -12.08
N VAL A 93 10.06 12.76 -11.06
CA VAL A 93 8.60 12.81 -11.24
C VAL A 93 8.03 14.03 -10.54
N ALA A 94 7.21 14.79 -11.26
CA ALA A 94 6.58 15.99 -10.72
C ALA A 94 5.82 15.71 -9.41
N GLY A 95 6.14 16.50 -8.37
CA GLY A 95 5.55 16.40 -7.04
C GLY A 95 6.01 15.19 -6.21
N PHE A 96 7.07 14.45 -6.62
CA PHE A 96 7.55 13.28 -5.89
C PHE A 96 7.76 13.55 -4.39
N CYS A 97 8.46 14.62 -4.04
CA CYS A 97 8.78 14.98 -2.66
C CYS A 97 7.58 15.32 -1.77
N SER A 98 6.37 15.43 -2.33
CA SER A 98 5.15 15.67 -1.57
C SER A 98 4.30 14.41 -1.37
N ARG A 99 4.63 13.30 -2.04
CA ARG A 99 3.77 12.09 -2.04
C ARG A 99 4.48 10.75 -2.12
N CYS A 100 5.75 10.69 -2.56
CA CYS A 100 6.59 9.49 -2.72
C CYS A 100 6.06 8.42 -3.71
N GLY A 101 4.78 8.48 -4.02
CA GLY A 101 4.06 7.71 -5.01
C GLY A 101 2.63 8.22 -5.11
N THR A 102 1.81 7.55 -5.91
CA THR A 102 0.37 7.83 -6.01
C THR A 102 -0.32 6.56 -6.45
N HIS A 103 -1.61 6.44 -6.15
CA HIS A 103 -2.48 5.53 -6.87
C HIS A 103 -3.64 6.29 -7.50
N GLY A 104 -4.32 5.65 -8.43
CA GLY A 104 -5.48 6.22 -9.10
C GLY A 104 -6.06 5.24 -10.10
N SER A 105 -6.99 5.72 -10.93
CA SER A 105 -7.60 4.92 -11.98
C SER A 105 -7.57 5.61 -13.33
N THR A 106 -7.73 4.84 -14.40
CA THR A 106 -8.02 5.37 -15.73
C THR A 106 -9.30 6.24 -15.71
N PRO A 107 -9.46 7.19 -16.64
CA PRO A 107 -10.64 8.06 -16.69
C PRO A 107 -11.98 7.31 -16.76
N ASP A 108 -11.99 6.14 -17.42
CA ASP A 108 -13.15 5.26 -17.50
C ASP A 108 -13.36 4.37 -16.27
N LYS A 109 -12.51 4.52 -15.23
CA LYS A 109 -12.51 3.79 -13.97
C LYS A 109 -12.51 2.26 -14.14
N LYS A 110 -11.85 1.75 -15.18
CA LYS A 110 -11.74 0.29 -15.41
C LYS A 110 -10.45 -0.32 -14.88
N THR A 111 -9.39 0.47 -14.81
CA THR A 111 -8.06 0.00 -14.40
C THR A 111 -7.51 0.90 -13.32
N ALA A 112 -7.08 0.30 -12.22
CA ALA A 112 -6.34 1.00 -11.18
C ALA A 112 -4.83 0.93 -11.46
N TYR A 113 -4.10 1.94 -11.03
CA TYR A 113 -2.64 1.96 -11.14
C TYR A 113 -2.01 2.54 -9.88
N ILE A 114 -0.77 2.16 -9.66
CA ILE A 114 0.10 2.68 -8.62
C ILE A 114 1.38 3.17 -9.30
N TRP A 115 1.91 4.28 -8.82
CA TRP A 115 3.30 4.67 -9.08
C TRP A 115 4.03 4.85 -7.75
N VAL A 116 5.26 4.36 -7.68
CA VAL A 116 6.19 4.64 -6.58
C VAL A 116 7.53 5.05 -7.18
N GLY A 117 8.11 6.14 -6.68
CA GLY A 117 9.45 6.55 -7.08
C GLY A 117 10.53 5.99 -6.17
N ASN A 118 11.77 5.94 -6.67
CA ASN A 118 12.92 5.59 -5.85
C ASN A 118 13.03 6.54 -4.66
N SER A 119 13.08 5.97 -3.45
CA SER A 119 12.99 6.75 -2.20
C SER A 119 14.33 7.34 -1.74
N GLU A 120 15.46 7.01 -2.36
CA GLU A 120 16.77 7.49 -1.94
C GLU A 120 17.19 8.79 -2.67
N ALA A 121 16.85 8.94 -3.94
CA ALA A 121 17.50 9.92 -4.81
C ALA A 121 17.08 11.38 -4.59
N GLN A 122 15.77 11.66 -4.46
CA GLN A 122 15.25 13.04 -4.46
C GLN A 122 14.90 13.55 -3.06
N CYS A 123 14.20 12.73 -2.27
CA CYS A 123 13.65 13.14 -0.97
C CYS A 123 13.71 12.01 0.07
N PRO A 124 14.90 11.51 0.42
CA PRO A 124 15.05 10.37 1.31
C PRO A 124 14.51 10.63 2.71
N GLY A 125 14.65 11.84 3.24
CA GLY A 125 14.08 12.18 4.54
C GLY A 125 12.54 12.17 4.59
N GLN A 126 11.85 12.22 3.45
CA GLN A 126 10.39 12.08 3.40
C GLN A 126 9.98 10.66 3.01
N CYS A 127 10.61 10.10 1.97
CA CYS A 127 10.15 8.89 1.31
C CYS A 127 10.78 7.60 1.83
N ALA A 128 11.90 7.70 2.56
CA ALA A 128 12.57 6.56 3.16
C ALA A 128 12.54 6.58 4.69
N TRP A 129 11.79 7.49 5.33
CA TRP A 129 11.56 7.43 6.77
C TRP A 129 10.86 6.11 7.14
N PRO A 130 11.30 5.37 8.19
CA PRO A 130 12.24 5.75 9.25
C PRO A 130 13.71 5.31 9.01
N PHE A 131 14.09 4.93 7.79
CA PHE A 131 15.45 4.50 7.42
C PHE A 131 16.38 5.64 7.01
N HIS A 132 15.85 6.86 6.91
CA HIS A 132 16.62 8.08 6.70
C HIS A 132 16.17 9.18 7.66
N GLN A 133 17.09 10.10 7.99
CA GLN A 133 16.79 11.27 8.82
C GLN A 133 15.69 12.11 8.17
N PRO A 134 14.61 12.46 8.91
CA PRO A 134 13.51 13.24 8.36
C PRO A 134 13.90 14.72 8.17
N ILE A 135 13.27 15.38 7.19
CA ILE A 135 13.53 16.80 6.89
C ILE A 135 13.08 17.71 8.05
N TYR A 136 12.01 17.32 8.76
CA TYR A 136 11.43 18.05 9.87
C TYR A 136 11.06 17.11 11.02
N GLY A 137 10.91 17.65 12.23
CA GLY A 137 10.55 16.89 13.42
C GLY A 137 11.75 16.26 14.15
N PRO A 138 11.51 15.33 15.08
CA PRO A 138 12.57 14.69 15.87
C PRO A 138 13.64 14.04 14.99
N GLN A 139 14.90 14.36 15.25
CA GLN A 139 16.07 13.89 14.51
C GLN A 139 16.67 12.62 15.15
N THR A 140 15.79 11.69 15.53
CA THR A 140 16.21 10.40 16.10
C THR A 140 17.05 9.62 15.07
N PRO A 141 18.07 8.86 15.49
CA PRO A 141 18.87 8.07 14.56
C PRO A 141 17.97 7.16 13.70
N PRO A 142 18.19 7.08 12.38
CA PRO A 142 17.36 6.25 11.52
C PRO A 142 17.49 4.78 11.88
N LEU A 143 16.43 4.02 11.59
CA LEU A 143 16.47 2.58 11.68
C LEU A 143 17.42 2.00 10.63
N VAL A 144 17.98 0.83 10.91
CA VAL A 144 18.77 0.09 9.94
C VAL A 144 17.83 -0.62 8.96
N SER A 145 18.05 -0.39 7.66
CA SER A 145 17.27 -0.98 6.57
C SER A 145 17.38 -2.52 6.55
N PRO A 146 16.25 -3.26 6.53
CA PRO A 146 16.27 -4.73 6.52
C PRO A 146 16.73 -5.36 5.22
N ASN A 147 16.75 -4.61 4.11
CA ASN A 147 17.24 -5.10 2.82
C ASN A 147 18.62 -4.51 2.45
N GLY A 148 19.25 -3.75 3.34
CA GLY A 148 20.56 -3.12 3.12
C GLY A 148 20.55 -1.95 2.13
N ASP A 149 19.36 -1.49 1.73
CA ASP A 149 19.14 -0.40 0.79
C ASP A 149 17.96 0.46 1.27
N VAL A 150 18.29 1.68 1.70
CA VAL A 150 17.34 2.67 2.25
C VAL A 150 16.29 3.06 1.21
N GLY A 151 16.68 3.17 -0.07
CA GLY A 151 15.79 3.55 -1.15
C GLY A 151 14.76 2.48 -1.47
N ILE A 152 15.17 1.21 -1.50
CA ILE A 152 14.29 0.07 -1.73
C ILE A 152 13.35 -0.14 -0.54
N ASP A 153 13.83 -0.02 0.69
CA ASP A 153 12.97 -0.14 1.87
C ASP A 153 11.93 1.00 1.98
N GLY A 154 12.30 2.22 1.57
CA GLY A 154 11.34 3.29 1.36
C GLY A 154 10.31 2.98 0.27
N VAL A 155 10.73 2.42 -0.87
CA VAL A 155 9.82 1.97 -1.94
C VAL A 155 8.84 0.92 -1.43
N ILE A 156 9.29 -0.02 -0.58
CA ILE A 156 8.44 -1.06 -0.01
C ILE A 156 7.37 -0.47 0.92
N ILE A 157 7.73 0.48 1.78
CA ILE A 157 6.77 1.19 2.65
C ILE A 157 5.71 1.93 1.82
N ASN A 158 6.15 2.69 0.82
CA ASN A 158 5.26 3.47 -0.04
C ASN A 158 4.37 2.57 -0.89
N LEU A 159 4.92 1.48 -1.45
CA LEU A 159 4.17 0.50 -2.21
C LEU A 159 3.14 -0.21 -1.34
N ALA A 160 3.49 -0.65 -0.12
CA ALA A 160 2.56 -1.26 0.81
C ALA A 160 1.39 -0.31 1.13
N THR A 161 1.70 0.96 1.42
CA THR A 161 0.72 2.02 1.70
C THR A 161 -0.26 2.17 0.54
N LEU A 162 0.27 2.36 -0.66
CA LEU A 162 -0.54 2.63 -1.85
C LEU A 162 -1.29 1.38 -2.31
N LEU A 163 -0.70 0.19 -2.19
CA LEU A 163 -1.35 -1.06 -2.57
C LEU A 163 -2.57 -1.36 -1.69
N ALA A 164 -2.45 -1.15 -0.38
CA ALA A 164 -3.58 -1.25 0.55
C ALA A 164 -4.65 -0.19 0.26
N GLY A 165 -4.24 1.05 -0.03
CA GLY A 165 -5.14 2.12 -0.48
C GLY A 165 -5.91 1.72 -1.74
N THR A 166 -5.21 1.24 -2.78
CA THR A 166 -5.82 0.84 -4.05
C THR A 166 -6.79 -0.33 -3.89
N VAL A 167 -6.51 -1.36 -3.09
CA VAL A 167 -7.46 -2.49 -2.94
C VAL A 167 -8.68 -2.15 -2.07
N THR A 168 -8.57 -1.13 -1.22
CA THR A 168 -9.68 -0.68 -0.37
C THR A 168 -10.45 0.52 -0.96
N ASN A 169 -9.85 1.24 -1.89
CA ASN A 169 -10.41 2.41 -2.57
C ASN A 169 -9.86 2.61 -4.01
N PRO A 170 -10.08 1.67 -4.94
CA PRO A 170 -9.45 1.72 -6.27
C PRO A 170 -9.93 2.87 -7.17
N TYR A 171 -11.15 3.39 -6.94
CA TYR A 171 -11.85 4.32 -7.84
C TYR A 171 -12.36 5.58 -7.15
N ASN A 172 -11.80 5.89 -5.98
CA ASN A 172 -12.19 7.01 -5.11
C ASN A 172 -13.66 6.94 -4.63
N ASN A 173 -14.17 5.72 -4.41
CA ASN A 173 -15.51 5.44 -3.90
C ASN A 173 -15.54 4.33 -2.84
N GLY A 174 -14.36 3.93 -2.35
CA GLY A 174 -14.15 2.94 -1.30
C GLY A 174 -13.87 3.59 0.05
N TYR A 175 -12.96 2.99 0.83
CA TYR A 175 -12.67 3.44 2.19
C TYR A 175 -11.77 4.68 2.24
N PHE A 176 -12.19 5.68 3.02
CA PHE A 176 -11.36 6.79 3.48
C PHE A 176 -11.93 7.41 4.77
N GLN A 177 -11.12 8.21 5.45
CA GLN A 177 -11.49 9.06 6.58
C GLN A 177 -11.21 10.54 6.23
N GLY A 178 -11.89 11.45 6.93
CA GLY A 178 -11.70 12.89 6.76
C GLY A 178 -12.40 13.46 5.52
N PRO A 179 -12.11 14.72 5.15
CA PRO A 179 -12.74 15.40 4.02
C PRO A 179 -12.25 14.85 2.68
N ALA A 180 -13.09 14.92 1.65
CA ALA A 180 -12.74 14.46 0.29
C ALA A 180 -11.55 15.22 -0.34
N SER A 181 -11.21 16.40 0.16
CA SER A 181 -10.04 17.18 -0.27
C SER A 181 -8.71 16.67 0.30
N ALA A 182 -8.75 15.90 1.39
CA ALA A 182 -7.57 15.32 2.04
C ALA A 182 -7.92 13.96 2.71
N PRO A 183 -8.32 12.95 1.91
CA PRO A 183 -8.77 11.68 2.45
C PRO A 183 -7.60 10.87 3.02
N LEU A 184 -7.81 10.28 4.19
CA LEU A 184 -6.91 9.29 4.78
C LEU A 184 -7.45 7.89 4.51
N GLU A 185 -6.67 7.04 3.85
CA GLU A 185 -7.06 5.70 3.44
C GLU A 185 -6.54 4.65 4.42
N ALA A 186 -6.71 3.36 4.08
CA ALA A 186 -6.38 2.21 4.91
C ALA A 186 -5.06 2.34 5.69
N VAL A 187 -3.98 2.73 5.01
CA VAL A 187 -2.65 2.88 5.62
C VAL A 187 -2.29 4.33 5.88
N SER A 188 -2.71 5.29 5.04
CA SER A 188 -2.35 6.70 5.25
C SER A 188 -3.01 7.31 6.50
N ALA A 189 -4.12 6.73 6.97
CA ALA A 189 -4.68 7.03 8.31
C ALA A 189 -3.74 6.67 9.47
N CYS A 190 -2.74 5.82 9.23
CA CYS A 190 -1.79 5.32 10.22
C CYS A 190 -0.35 5.75 9.91
N THR A 191 -0.19 6.88 9.21
CA THR A 191 1.12 7.42 8.83
C THR A 191 2.05 7.48 10.04
N GLY A 192 3.24 6.90 9.89
CA GLY A 192 4.29 6.93 10.89
C GLY A 192 4.25 5.79 11.93
N VAL A 193 3.18 5.00 11.97
CA VAL A 193 3.01 3.91 12.94
C VAL A 193 3.54 2.61 12.35
N PHE A 194 4.63 2.06 12.89
CA PHE A 194 5.20 0.77 12.46
C PHE A 194 5.19 -0.29 13.57
N GLY A 195 5.21 0.14 14.83
CA GLY A 195 5.18 -0.75 15.99
C GLY A 195 4.40 -0.17 17.17
N SER A 196 4.24 -0.97 18.23
CA SER A 196 3.56 -0.55 19.45
C SER A 196 4.21 0.68 20.10
N GLY A 197 3.38 1.62 20.55
CA GLY A 197 3.83 2.86 21.20
C GLY A 197 4.40 3.91 20.25
N ALA A 198 4.15 3.81 18.94
CA ALA A 198 4.53 4.85 17.98
C ALA A 198 3.91 6.22 18.31
N TYR A 199 4.64 7.28 18.01
CA TYR A 199 4.21 8.68 18.14
C TYR A 199 5.01 9.53 17.13
N PRO A 200 4.68 10.81 16.89
CA PRO A 200 5.40 11.63 15.92
C PRO A 200 6.93 11.64 16.15
N GLY A 201 7.70 11.14 15.17
CA GLY A 201 9.16 11.02 15.23
C GLY A 201 9.69 9.71 15.85
N TYR A 202 8.82 8.83 16.33
CA TYR A 202 9.16 7.49 16.80
C TYR A 202 8.30 6.43 16.10
N PRO A 203 8.90 5.53 15.29
CA PRO A 203 8.15 4.55 14.51
C PRO A 203 7.44 3.48 15.36
N GLY A 204 7.69 3.45 16.68
CA GLY A 204 7.21 2.41 17.58
C GLY A 204 8.28 1.36 17.85
N ARG A 205 7.98 0.43 18.76
CA ARG A 205 8.85 -0.70 19.04
C ARG A 205 8.73 -1.72 17.92
N VAL A 206 9.83 -1.93 17.21
CA VAL A 206 9.95 -2.91 16.11
C VAL A 206 10.96 -3.99 16.48
N LEU A 207 11.00 -5.07 15.71
CA LEU A 207 11.97 -6.14 15.90
C LEU A 207 13.32 -5.73 15.33
N VAL A 208 14.39 -6.26 15.90
CA VAL A 208 15.77 -6.02 15.44
C VAL A 208 16.43 -7.36 15.15
N ASP A 209 17.00 -7.49 13.95
CA ASP A 209 17.83 -8.62 13.59
C ASP A 209 19.19 -8.49 14.27
N LYS A 210 19.52 -9.43 15.17
CA LYS A 210 20.75 -9.32 15.98
C LYS A 210 22.05 -9.26 15.15
N PRO A 211 22.23 -10.07 14.10
CA PRO A 211 23.46 -10.03 13.31
C PRO A 211 23.66 -8.73 12.53
N THR A 212 22.61 -8.19 11.92
CA THR A 212 22.72 -7.03 11.00
C THR A 212 22.34 -5.70 11.64
N GLY A 213 21.63 -5.71 12.78
CA GLY A 213 21.00 -4.52 13.36
C GLY A 213 19.73 -4.08 12.62
N ALA A 214 19.34 -4.75 11.54
CA ALA A 214 18.18 -4.40 10.72
C ALA A 214 16.88 -4.36 11.54
N SER A 215 16.09 -3.32 11.32
CA SER A 215 14.77 -3.16 11.96
C SER A 215 13.65 -3.64 11.05
N TYR A 216 12.72 -4.44 11.58
CA TYR A 216 11.62 -5.03 10.82
C TYR A 216 10.40 -5.30 11.70
N ASN A 217 9.24 -5.51 11.09
CA ASN A 217 8.03 -5.97 11.79
C ASN A 217 7.28 -7.08 11.04
N ALA A 218 7.70 -7.38 9.82
CA ALA A 218 7.08 -8.36 8.95
C ALA A 218 8.12 -9.31 8.36
N VAL A 219 7.78 -10.60 8.33
CA VAL A 219 8.51 -11.61 7.55
C VAL A 219 7.65 -12.03 6.37
N GLY A 220 8.20 -11.96 5.16
CA GLY A 220 7.56 -12.43 3.93
C GLY A 220 8.15 -13.74 3.41
N ALA A 221 7.94 -13.99 2.12
CA ALA A 221 8.42 -15.19 1.45
C ALA A 221 9.95 -15.34 1.57
N ASN A 222 10.42 -16.57 1.69
CA ASN A 222 11.84 -16.93 1.81
C ASN A 222 12.57 -16.22 2.97
N GLY A 223 11.85 -15.87 4.05
CA GLY A 223 12.43 -15.24 5.23
C GLY A 223 12.83 -13.76 5.05
N ARG A 224 12.45 -13.12 3.93
CA ARG A 224 12.72 -11.69 3.70
C ARG A 224 12.02 -10.85 4.75
N LYS A 225 12.75 -9.87 5.29
CA LYS A 225 12.27 -8.97 6.34
C LYS A 225 11.84 -7.65 5.74
N PHE A 226 10.76 -7.10 6.27
CA PHE A 226 10.17 -5.84 5.84
C PHE A 226 9.73 -5.04 7.04
N LEU A 227 9.65 -3.71 6.83
CA LEU A 227 8.94 -2.82 7.71
C LEU A 227 7.68 -2.36 7.00
N LEU A 228 6.52 -2.77 7.51
CA LEU A 228 5.21 -2.43 6.93
C LEU A 228 4.48 -1.46 7.87
N PRO A 229 3.90 -0.37 7.36
CA PRO A 229 3.14 0.57 8.17
C PRO A 229 1.89 -0.11 8.76
N ALA A 230 1.43 0.34 9.93
CA ALA A 230 0.17 -0.10 10.48
C ALA A 230 -0.99 0.19 9.50
N MET A 231 -2.01 -0.64 9.55
CA MET A 231 -3.23 -0.46 8.78
C MET A 231 -4.38 -0.14 9.73
N TRP A 232 -5.26 0.77 9.34
CA TRP A 232 -6.45 1.10 10.11
C TRP A 232 -7.38 -0.09 10.17
N ASP A 233 -7.66 -0.62 11.35
CA ASP A 233 -8.62 -1.70 11.52
C ASP A 233 -10.04 -1.10 11.67
N PRO A 234 -10.94 -1.23 10.67
CA PRO A 234 -12.27 -0.62 10.73
C PRO A 234 -13.18 -1.27 11.78
N GLN A 235 -12.81 -2.42 12.34
CA GLN A 235 -13.59 -3.09 13.39
C GLN A 235 -13.25 -2.56 14.78
N THR A 236 -11.98 -2.21 15.02
CA THR A 236 -11.52 -1.68 16.31
C THR A 236 -11.36 -0.17 16.31
N SER A 237 -11.51 0.47 15.15
CA SER A 237 -11.29 1.90 14.96
C SER A 237 -9.92 2.36 15.48
N ALA A 238 -8.87 1.62 15.14
CA ALA A 238 -7.51 1.90 15.57
C ALA A 238 -6.48 1.45 14.53
N CYS A 239 -5.31 2.09 14.55
CA CYS A 239 -4.16 1.64 13.77
C CYS A 239 -3.57 0.37 14.38
N LYS A 240 -3.46 -0.68 13.56
CA LYS A 240 -2.99 -1.99 13.98
C LYS A 240 -1.58 -2.26 13.43
N PRO A 241 -0.50 -2.06 14.22
CA PRO A 241 0.82 -2.54 13.85
C PRO A 241 0.89 -4.07 13.96
N LEU A 242 1.93 -4.67 13.37
CA LEU A 242 2.19 -6.11 13.48
C LEU A 242 2.82 -6.53 14.81
N VAL A 243 3.51 -5.60 15.49
CA VAL A 243 4.33 -5.79 16.70
C VAL A 243 4.18 -4.61 17.67
#